data_AF-A0A2E4WV34-F1
#
_entry.id   AF-A0A2E4WV34-F1
#
_cell.length_a   1.000
_cell.length_b   1.000
_cell.length_c   1.000
_cell.angle_alpha   90.00
_cell.angle_beta   90.00
_cell.angle_gamma   90.00
#
_symmetry.space_group_name_H-M   'P 1'
#
loop_
_entity.id
_entity.type
_entity.pdbx_description
1 polymer ?
#
loop_
_entity_poly.entity_id
_entity_poly.type
_entity_poly.pdbx_seq_one_letter_code
_entity_poly.pdbx_strand_id
1 'polypeptide(L)' 'MRPPETIEEELEIIAQALDAGIDPFPPKKPPSRIAKLALGWFMVIMMVSWVSQLLYRYVG' A
#
# COMPACT_ATOMS: atom_id res chain seq x y z
N MET A 1 -1.15 10.57 14.66
CA MET A 1 -0.28 10.23 15.79
C MET A 1 1.13 10.66 15.42
N ARG A 2 1.86 11.32 16.33
CA ARG A 2 3.28 11.60 16.10
C ARG A 2 4.07 10.30 16.29
N PRO A 3 5.17 10.09 15.56
CA PRO A 3 6.07 8.98 15.85
C PRO A 3 6.63 9.16 17.28
N PRO A 4 6.90 8.07 17.99
CA PRO A 4 7.62 8.13 19.27
C PRO A 4 9.03 8.66 19.03
N GLU A 5 9.49 9.53 19.92
CA GLU A 5 10.80 10.18 19.82
C GLU A 5 11.85 9.53 20.74
N THR A 6 11.41 8.68 21.68
CA THR A 6 12.29 7.94 22.59
C THR A 6 11.96 6.45 22.63
N ILE A 7 12.93 5.67 23.11
CA ILE A 7 12.80 4.22 23.28
C ILE A 7 11.73 3.89 24.32
N GLU A 8 11.62 4.68 25.40
CA GLU A 8 10.61 4.50 26.44
C GLU A 8 9.19 4.64 25.88
N GLU A 9 8.97 5.63 25.01
CA GLU A 9 7.69 5.83 24.31
C GLU A 9 7.38 4.66 23.36
N GLU A 10 8.37 4.17 22.61
CA GLU A 10 8.21 2.97 21.76
C GLU A 10 7.83 1.72 22.58
N LEU A 11 8.51 1.51 23.72
CA LEU A 11 8.27 0.38 24.60
C LEU A 11 6.87 0.43 25.23
N GLU A 12 6.38 1.61 25.59
CA GLU A 12 5.04 1.78 26.15
C GLU A 12 3.96 1.38 25.13
N ILE A 13 4.14 1.75 23.86
CA ILE A 13 3.23 1.36 22.77
C ILE A 13 3.26 -0.16 22.54
N ILE A 14 4.44 -0.77 22.57
CA ILE A 14 4.61 -2.23 22.43
C ILE A 14 3.93 -2.97 23.59
N ALA A 15 4.12 -2.50 24.84
CA ALA A 15 3.47 -3.07 26.01
C ALA A 15 1.94 -2.98 25.93
N GLN A 16 1.40 -1.83 25.50
CA GLN A 16 -0.04 -1.67 25.26
C GLN A 16 -0.56 -2.63 24.20
N ALA A 17 0.20 -2.87 23.13
CA ALA A 17 -0.17 -3.85 22.10
C ALA A 17 -0.22 -5.28 22.68
N LEU A 18 0.79 -5.66 23.47
CA LEU A 18 0.85 -6.95 24.16
C LEU A 18 -0.34 -7.15 25.12
N ASP A 19 -0.66 -6.15 25.94
CA ASP A 19 -1.80 -6.18 26.86
C ASP A 19 -3.14 -6.28 26.11
N ALA A 20 -3.22 -5.68 24.92
CA ALA A 20 -4.37 -5.82 24.01
C ALA A 20 -4.40 -7.16 23.25
N GLY A 21 -3.42 -8.04 23.46
CA GLY A 21 -3.30 -9.32 22.75
C GLY A 21 -2.89 -9.19 21.28
N ILE A 22 -2.34 -8.05 20.88
CA ILE A 22 -1.85 -7.76 19.53
C ILE A 22 -0.35 -8.08 19.48
N ASP A 23 0.06 -8.84 18.46
CA ASP A 23 1.47 -9.11 18.21
C ASP A 23 2.19 -7.81 17.80
N PRO A 24 3.17 -7.31 18.58
CA PRO A 24 3.92 -6.10 18.25
C PRO A 24 4.89 -6.31 17.06
N PHE A 25 5.17 -7.56 16.69
CA PHE A 25 6.09 -7.90 15.60
C PHE A 25 5.40 -8.82 14.56
N PRO A 26 4.30 -8.34 13.94
CA PRO A 26 3.53 -9.18 13.04
C PRO A 26 4.39 -9.65 11.86
N PRO A 27 4.19 -10.88 11.38
CA PRO A 27 4.91 -11.36 10.21
C PRO A 27 4.59 -10.50 8.99
N LYS A 28 5.57 -10.37 8.08
CA LYS A 28 5.38 -9.63 6.83
C LYS A 28 4.15 -10.18 6.10
N LYS A 29 3.20 -9.30 5.78
CA LYS A 29 1.99 -9.69 5.05
C LYS A 29 2.40 -10.31 3.70
N PRO A 30 1.81 -11.45 3.31
CA PRO A 30 2.09 -12.02 2.01
C PRO A 30 1.70 -11.02 0.92
N PRO A 31 2.40 -11.02 -0.23
CA PRO A 31 2.06 -10.15 -1.33
C PRO A 31 0.60 -10.36 -1.74
N SER A 32 -0.21 -9.30 -1.69
CA SER A 32 -1.63 -9.38 -2.03
C SER A 32 -1.81 -9.64 -3.53
N ARG A 33 -2.43 -10.78 -3.87
CA ARG A 33 -2.78 -11.12 -5.26
C ARG A 33 -3.73 -10.08 -5.86
N ILE A 34 -4.67 -9.58 -5.05
CA ILE A 34 -5.63 -8.56 -5.46
C ILE A 34 -4.91 -7.25 -5.78
N ALA A 35 -3.95 -6.84 -4.93
CA ALA A 35 -3.17 -5.62 -5.18
C ALA A 35 -2.35 -5.73 -6.48
N LYS A 36 -1.75 -6.88 -6.74
CA LYS A 36 -1.02 -7.13 -8.00
C LYS A 36 -1.93 -7.05 -9.22
N LEU A 37 -3.11 -7.64 -9.15
CA LEU A 37 -4.10 -7.60 -10.23
C LEU A 37 -4.62 -6.18 -10.47
N ALA A 38 -4.93 -5.45 -9.41
CA ALA A 38 -5.38 -4.07 -9.50
C ALA A 38 -4.32 -3.18 -10.16
N LEU A 39 -3.04 -3.34 -9.78
CA LEU A 39 -1.94 -2.59 -10.39
C LEU A 39 -1.77 -2.93 -11.87
N GLY A 40 -1.84 -4.21 -12.23
CA GLY A 40 -1.79 -4.64 -13.63
C GLY A 40 -2.91 -4.03 -14.47
N TRP A 41 -4.14 -4.09 -13.97
CA TRP A 41 -5.30 -3.52 -14.67
C TRP A 41 -5.22 -2.00 -14.80
N PHE A 42 -4.75 -1.32 -13.75
CA PHE A 42 -4.51 0.12 -13.77
C PHE A 42 -3.53 0.50 -14.89
N MET A 43 -2.43 -0.24 -15.04
CA MET A 43 -1.47 0.00 -16.13
C MET A 43 -2.10 -0.20 -17.51
N VAL A 44 -2.91 -1.25 -17.69
CA VAL A 44 -3.61 -1.50 -18.96
C VAL A 44 -4.55 -0.35 -19.31
N ILE A 45 -5.38 0.10 -18.37
CA ILE A 45 -6.30 1.22 -18.59
C ILE A 45 -5.53 2.48 -18.98
N MET A 46 -4.44 2.79 -18.28
CA MET A 46 -3.61 3.97 -18.58
C MET A 46 -3.01 3.87 -20.00
N MET A 47 -2.48 2.72 -20.39
CA MET A 47 -1.93 2.51 -21.73
C MET A 47 -3.00 2.64 -22.81
N VAL A 48 -4.15 1.99 -22.65
CA VAL A 48 -5.26 2.06 -23.63
C VAL A 48 -5.80 3.49 -23.73
N SER A 49 -5.93 4.20 -22.59
CA SER A 49 -6.38 5.59 -22.57
C SER A 49 -5.40 6.50 -23.33
N TRP A 50 -4.10 6.30 -23.13
CA TRP A 50 -3.07 7.07 -23.81
C TRP A 50 -3.02 6.77 -25.31
N VAL A 51 -3.08 5.50 -25.71
CA VAL A 51 -3.16 5.08 -27.12
C VAL A 51 -4.41 5.64 -27.79
N SER A 52 -5.55 5.63 -27.11
CA SER A 52 -6.80 6.21 -27.63
C SER A 52 -6.65 7.71 -27.88
N GLN A 53 -6.01 8.46 -26.98
CA GLN A 53 -5.74 9.89 -27.17
C GLN A 53 -4.78 10.13 -28.34
N LEU A 54 -3.77 9.27 -28.49
CA LEU A 54 -2.83 9.35 -29.61
C LEU A 54 -3.58 9.19 -30.93
N LEU A 55 -4.35 8.10 -31.08
CA LEU A 55 -5.11 7.83 -32.31
C LEU A 55 -6.08 8.98 -32.65
N TYR A 56 -6.76 9.53 -31.66
CA TYR A 56 -7.67 10.67 -31.86
C TYR A 56 -6.96 11.91 -32.42
N ARG A 57 -5.69 12.14 -32.05
CA ARG A 57 -4.91 13.29 -32.53
C ARG A 57 -4.36 13.13 -33.95
N TYR A 58 -4.14 11.91 -34.41
CA TYR A 58 -3.51 11.66 -35.71
C TYR A 58 -4.49 11.25 -36.81
N VAL A 59 -5.64 10.68 -36.43
CA VAL A 59 -6.67 10.20 -37.37
C VAL A 59 -7.88 11.13 -37.43
N GLY A 60 -8.10 11.95 -36.39
CA GLY A 60 -9.20 12.92 -36.29
C GLY A 60 -8.92 14.27 -36.91
#